data_AF-A0A938DWJ2-F1
#
_entry.id   AF-A0A938DWJ2-F1
#
_cell.length_a   1.000
_cell.length_b   1.000
_cell.length_c   1.000
_cell.angle_alpha   90.00
_cell.angle_beta   90.00
_cell.angle_gamma   90.00
#
_symmetry.space_group_name_H-M   'P 1'
#
loop_
_entity.id
_entity.type
_entity.pdbx_description
1 polymer ?
#
loop_
_entity_poly.entity_id
_entity_poly.type
_entity_poly.pdbx_seq_one_letter_code
_entity_poly.pdbx_strand_id
1 'polypeptide(L)'
;MSTTDRGRFDGPRRLGVAAVVAALLAGLPAALLAVGAPAGAQGSITVTPNPVPVATNSYTEVQVRWSGQPAGKLIFASVCVKSSADPDFQVGVHCSPLAQVETNGTADGSGTALVPVFRSTEPTTDLPWGCFAAGDAVPAGVLGATTCYMRITNNLVLNNDDAVEVAITVTGAGNPVDRGVLGAPVAAAPAPVAPVAPAAPTPSGITTLAGVPIAFTG
;
A
#
# COMPACT_ATOMS: atom_id res chain seq x y z
N MET A 1 22.83 47.67 -36.09
CA MET A 1 22.11 48.58 -35.17
C MET A 1 21.26 47.72 -34.25
N SER A 2 21.36 47.99 -32.94
CA SER A 2 20.69 47.40 -31.78
C SER A 2 21.04 45.98 -31.33
N THR A 3 21.82 45.97 -30.26
CA THR A 3 22.21 44.87 -29.36
C THR A 3 21.48 45.13 -28.04
N THR A 4 20.81 44.13 -27.46
CA THR A 4 20.27 44.17 -26.08
C THR A 4 20.40 42.75 -25.52
N ASP A 5 21.45 42.41 -24.76
CA ASP A 5 21.81 42.76 -23.37
C ASP A 5 21.33 41.70 -22.36
N ARG A 6 22.29 41.22 -21.57
CA ARG A 6 22.24 40.04 -20.69
C ARG A 6 22.03 40.50 -19.23
N GLY A 7 20.91 40.11 -18.63
CA GLY A 7 20.69 40.22 -17.19
C GLY A 7 21.36 39.10 -16.42
N ARG A 8 22.62 39.31 -16.02
CA ARG A 8 23.41 38.51 -15.09
C ARG A 8 23.19 39.04 -13.67
N PHE A 9 22.60 38.25 -12.79
CA PHE A 9 22.57 38.54 -11.35
C PHE A 9 23.70 37.78 -10.65
N ASP A 10 24.85 38.44 -10.56
CA ASP A 10 25.91 38.15 -9.59
C ASP A 10 25.66 39.03 -8.35
N GLY A 11 25.47 38.40 -7.20
CA GLY A 11 25.29 39.05 -5.89
C GLY A 11 26.29 38.50 -4.88
N PRO A 12 27.05 39.34 -4.13
CA PRO A 12 28.26 38.91 -3.45
C PRO A 12 28.16 38.86 -1.92
N ARG A 13 29.20 38.24 -1.33
CA ARG A 13 29.86 38.51 -0.03
C ARG A 13 29.68 37.48 1.09
N ARG A 14 30.81 36.82 1.31
CA ARG A 14 31.30 36.10 2.48
C ARG A 14 31.17 36.90 3.79
N LEU A 15 30.89 36.19 4.88
CA LEU A 15 31.30 36.39 6.29
C LEU A 15 30.84 35.09 6.99
N GLY A 16 31.68 34.17 7.46
CA GLY A 16 32.83 34.34 8.33
C GLY A 16 32.41 34.07 9.77
N VAL A 17 32.31 32.79 10.18
CA VAL A 17 32.30 32.41 11.60
C VAL A 17 33.06 31.10 11.78
N ALA A 18 34.38 31.21 11.85
CA ALA A 18 35.19 30.26 12.61
C ALA A 18 35.31 30.83 14.02
N ALA A 19 34.64 30.23 14.99
CA ALA A 19 34.85 30.51 16.40
C ALA A 19 35.21 29.19 17.10
N VAL A 20 36.51 29.05 17.33
CA VAL A 20 37.10 28.11 18.27
C VAL A 20 36.67 28.54 19.67
N VAL A 21 36.00 27.67 20.41
CA VAL A 21 35.85 27.83 21.87
C VAL A 21 36.40 26.57 22.51
N ALA A 22 37.60 26.70 23.09
CA ALA A 22 38.25 25.70 23.90
C ALA A 22 37.82 25.86 25.37
N ALA A 23 37.33 24.75 25.93
CA ALA A 23 37.42 24.25 27.30
C ALA A 23 37.08 25.18 28.50
N LEU A 24 36.03 24.80 29.24
CA LEU A 24 36.07 24.79 30.71
C LEU A 24 35.36 23.53 31.25
N LEU A 25 36.14 22.71 31.95
CA LEU A 25 35.73 21.52 32.72
C LEU A 25 35.21 21.94 34.09
N ALA A 26 33.94 21.68 34.40
CA ALA A 26 33.46 21.50 35.77
C ALA A 26 32.10 20.77 35.79
N GLY A 27 32.13 19.52 36.24
CA GLY A 27 31.02 18.73 36.79
C GLY A 27 29.58 19.03 36.32
N LEU A 28 29.14 18.35 35.26
CA LEU A 28 27.71 18.08 35.03
C LEU A 28 27.50 16.57 35.11
N PRO A 29 26.43 16.08 35.78
CA PRO A 29 26.09 14.67 35.75
C PRO A 29 25.91 14.27 34.29
N ALA A 30 26.49 13.13 33.90
CA ALA A 30 26.30 12.51 32.61
C ALA A 30 24.81 12.19 32.41
N ALA A 31 24.04 13.18 32.00
CA ALA A 31 22.75 12.97 31.38
C ALA A 31 23.08 12.26 30.08
N LEU A 32 22.99 10.93 30.10
CA LEU A 32 22.88 10.14 28.89
C LEU A 32 21.77 10.78 28.05
N LEU A 33 22.17 11.54 27.04
CA LEU A 33 21.32 11.84 25.91
C LEU A 33 21.11 10.48 25.24
N ALA A 34 20.10 9.76 25.75
CA ALA A 34 19.49 8.68 25.02
C ALA A 34 18.99 9.33 23.73
N VAL A 35 19.82 9.24 22.68
CA VAL A 35 19.40 9.43 21.31
C VAL A 35 18.33 8.36 21.15
N GLY A 36 17.06 8.76 21.32
CA GLY A 36 15.93 7.90 21.06
C GLY A 36 16.11 7.44 19.63
N ALA A 37 16.39 6.15 19.46
CA ALA A 37 16.36 5.56 18.13
C ALA A 37 15.03 5.98 17.50
N PRO A 38 15.02 6.44 16.24
CA PRO A 38 13.76 6.74 15.57
C PRO A 38 12.86 5.53 15.79
N ALA A 39 11.66 5.77 16.31
CA ALA A 39 10.69 4.71 16.55
C ALA A 39 10.43 4.05 15.20
N GLY A 40 11.15 2.97 14.92
CA GLY A 40 11.04 2.27 13.65
C GLY A 40 9.61 1.81 13.47
N ALA A 41 9.09 1.94 12.25
CA ALA A 41 7.75 1.51 11.90
C ALA A 41 7.44 0.16 12.54
N GLN A 42 6.40 0.13 13.37
CA GLN A 42 5.99 -1.08 14.07
C GLN A 42 5.14 -1.89 13.10
N GLY A 43 5.61 -3.07 12.72
CA GLY A 43 4.78 -3.98 11.94
C GLY A 43 5.54 -5.02 11.16
N SER A 44 4.78 -5.91 10.56
CA SER A 44 5.30 -6.90 9.62
C SER A 44 4.40 -6.97 8.39
N ILE A 45 4.99 -7.34 7.27
CA ILE A 45 4.30 -7.53 6.01
C ILE A 45 4.75 -8.84 5.39
N THR A 46 3.81 -9.57 4.81
CA THR A 46 4.07 -10.78 4.03
C THR A 46 3.31 -10.70 2.72
N VAL A 47 3.93 -11.17 1.65
CA VAL A 47 3.37 -11.22 0.29
C VAL A 47 3.40 -12.65 -0.17
N THR A 48 2.26 -13.18 -0.60
CA THR A 48 2.13 -14.56 -1.09
C THR A 48 1.42 -14.59 -2.45
N PRO A 49 2.02 -15.22 -3.47
CA PRO A 49 3.37 -15.81 -3.50
C PRO A 49 4.49 -14.75 -3.58
N ASN A 50 5.69 -15.10 -3.12
CA ASN A 50 6.94 -14.35 -3.38
C ASN A 50 8.07 -15.37 -3.57
N PRO A 51 8.68 -15.52 -4.76
CA PRO A 51 8.53 -14.69 -5.96
C PRO A 51 7.12 -14.68 -6.57
N VAL A 52 6.75 -13.57 -7.22
CA VAL A 52 5.44 -13.36 -7.83
C VAL A 52 5.45 -13.88 -9.28
N PRO A 53 4.58 -14.83 -9.66
CA PRO A 53 4.49 -15.32 -11.03
C PRO A 53 3.64 -14.38 -11.88
N VAL A 54 4.28 -13.55 -12.72
CA VAL A 54 3.61 -12.60 -13.62
C VAL A 54 4.10 -12.79 -15.05
N ALA A 55 3.17 -12.99 -15.99
CA ALA A 55 3.51 -13.05 -17.41
C ALA A 55 4.08 -11.69 -17.89
N THR A 56 4.91 -11.71 -18.93
CA THR A 56 5.45 -10.49 -19.52
C THR A 56 4.31 -9.57 -19.97
N ASN A 57 4.41 -8.27 -19.67
CA ASN A 57 3.41 -7.25 -19.99
C ASN A 57 2.03 -7.43 -19.32
N SER A 58 1.96 -8.22 -18.25
CA SER A 58 0.72 -8.53 -17.53
C SER A 58 0.81 -8.11 -16.05
N TYR A 59 -0.24 -8.46 -15.30
CA TYR A 59 -0.32 -8.31 -13.85
C TYR A 59 -0.89 -9.56 -13.20
N THR A 60 -0.67 -9.71 -11.90
CA THR A 60 -1.26 -10.77 -11.08
C THR A 60 -1.55 -10.20 -9.71
N GLU A 61 -2.71 -10.52 -9.16
CA GLU A 61 -3.05 -10.14 -7.78
C GLU A 61 -2.32 -11.05 -6.80
N VAL A 62 -1.64 -10.44 -5.83
CA VAL A 62 -0.99 -11.16 -4.73
C VAL A 62 -1.71 -10.87 -3.42
N GLN A 63 -1.75 -11.86 -2.54
CA GLN A 63 -2.26 -11.64 -1.20
C GLN A 63 -1.16 -10.97 -0.36
N VAL A 64 -1.47 -9.78 0.12
CA VAL A 64 -0.66 -9.04 1.09
C VAL A 64 -1.31 -9.18 2.45
N ARG A 65 -0.52 -9.49 3.47
CA ARG A 65 -0.95 -9.51 4.87
C ARG A 65 -0.02 -8.62 5.69
N TRP A 66 -0.59 -7.83 6.58
CA TRP A 66 0.17 -6.98 7.48
C TRP A 66 -0.30 -7.12 8.93
N SER A 67 0.55 -6.67 9.85
CA SER A 67 0.26 -6.53 11.27
C SER A 67 1.06 -5.38 11.87
N GLY A 68 0.65 -4.92 13.07
CA GLY A 68 1.34 -3.86 13.82
C GLY A 68 1.02 -2.43 13.37
N GLN A 69 0.13 -2.26 12.39
CA GLN A 69 -0.35 -0.94 11.99
C GLN A 69 -1.30 -0.37 13.07
N PRO A 70 -1.54 0.95 13.11
CA PRO A 70 -2.52 1.51 14.02
C PRO A 70 -3.93 0.93 13.78
N ALA A 71 -4.60 0.52 14.85
CA ALA A 71 -5.91 -0.14 14.80
C ALA A 71 -6.98 0.71 14.06
N GLY A 72 -7.76 0.03 13.20
CA GLY A 72 -8.92 0.63 12.52
C GLY A 72 -8.59 1.77 11.56
N LYS A 73 -7.34 1.93 11.14
CA LYS A 73 -6.95 3.00 10.21
C LYS A 73 -7.09 2.57 8.75
N LEU A 74 -7.26 3.57 7.89
CA LEU A 74 -7.13 3.39 6.44
C LEU A 74 -5.69 3.01 6.12
N ILE A 75 -5.53 1.96 5.33
CA ILE A 75 -4.28 1.35 4.90
C ILE A 75 -4.16 1.50 3.39
N PHE A 76 -2.96 1.88 2.94
CA PHE A 76 -2.58 1.96 1.55
C PHE A 76 -1.51 0.90 1.27
N ALA A 77 -1.83 -0.06 0.41
CA ALA A 77 -0.90 -1.08 -0.05
C ALA A 77 -0.49 -0.76 -1.49
N SER A 78 0.80 -0.51 -1.75
CA SER A 78 1.27 -0.11 -3.08
C SER A 78 2.56 -0.82 -3.49
N VAL A 79 2.71 -1.01 -4.81
CA VAL A 79 3.97 -1.51 -5.40
C VAL A 79 4.87 -0.33 -5.74
N CYS A 80 6.11 -0.40 -5.27
CA CYS A 80 7.14 0.61 -5.50
C CYS A 80 8.40 0.00 -6.13
N VAL A 81 9.09 0.77 -6.97
CA VAL A 81 10.37 0.36 -7.59
C VAL A 81 11.56 0.49 -6.65
N LYS A 82 11.39 1.28 -5.58
CA LYS A 82 12.45 1.68 -4.67
C LYS A 82 11.97 1.56 -3.22
N SER A 83 12.90 1.21 -2.32
CA SER A 83 12.66 1.06 -0.89
C SER A 83 12.35 2.39 -0.22
N SER A 84 11.43 2.40 0.74
CA SER A 84 11.15 3.57 1.59
C SER A 84 12.27 3.92 2.57
N ALA A 85 13.23 3.02 2.78
CA ALA A 85 14.42 3.28 3.58
C ALA A 85 15.49 4.08 2.81
N ASP A 86 15.36 4.21 1.49
CA ASP A 86 16.28 5.00 0.68
C ASP A 86 15.99 6.51 0.85
N PRO A 87 17.01 7.35 1.11
CA PRO A 87 16.81 8.78 1.40
C PRO A 87 16.20 9.57 0.22
N ASP A 88 16.35 9.09 -1.01
CA ASP A 88 15.77 9.75 -2.19
C ASP A 88 14.36 9.23 -2.51
N PHE A 89 13.78 8.37 -1.66
CA PHE A 89 12.47 7.78 -1.90
C PHE A 89 11.35 8.83 -1.90
N GLN A 90 10.60 8.91 -3.00
CA GLN A 90 9.42 9.75 -3.15
C GLN A 90 8.24 8.88 -3.60
N VAL A 91 7.19 8.82 -2.78
CA VAL A 91 6.02 7.95 -3.03
C VAL A 91 5.40 8.22 -4.40
N GLY A 92 5.20 9.49 -4.76
CA GLY A 92 4.59 9.87 -6.04
C GLY A 92 5.45 9.62 -7.28
N VAL A 93 6.73 9.28 -7.11
CA VAL A 93 7.66 9.00 -8.21
C VAL A 93 7.95 7.51 -8.29
N HIS A 94 8.08 6.83 -7.14
CA HIS A 94 8.55 5.45 -7.06
C HIS A 94 7.46 4.43 -6.82
N CYS A 95 6.25 4.82 -6.45
CA CYS A 95 5.13 3.92 -6.25
C CYS A 95 4.07 4.12 -7.32
N SER A 96 3.49 3.03 -7.81
CA SER A 96 2.47 3.10 -8.85
C SER A 96 1.11 3.41 -8.23
N PRO A 97 0.42 4.48 -8.66
CA PRO A 97 -0.94 4.76 -8.19
C PRO A 97 -1.97 3.74 -8.73
N LEU A 98 -1.68 3.08 -9.86
CA LEU A 98 -2.55 2.04 -10.44
C LEU A 98 -2.29 0.65 -9.84
N ALA A 99 -1.16 0.46 -9.15
CA ALA A 99 -0.89 -0.74 -8.35
C ALA A 99 -0.99 -0.45 -6.85
N GLN A 100 -2.05 0.27 -6.48
CA GLN A 100 -2.38 0.62 -5.11
C GLN A 100 -3.78 0.12 -4.75
N VAL A 101 -3.94 -0.38 -3.53
CA VAL A 101 -5.23 -0.73 -2.95
C VAL A 101 -5.41 -0.02 -1.61
N GLU A 102 -6.64 0.41 -1.37
CA GLU A 102 -7.06 1.09 -0.15
C GLU A 102 -8.02 0.20 0.62
N THR A 103 -7.76 -0.02 1.91
CA THR A 103 -8.58 -0.87 2.76
C THR A 103 -8.43 -0.45 4.21
N ASN A 104 -9.33 -0.89 5.09
CA ASN A 104 -9.21 -0.59 6.51
C ASN A 104 -8.50 -1.74 7.24
N GLY A 105 -7.57 -1.39 8.13
CA GLY A 105 -7.02 -2.32 9.10
C GLY A 105 -8.09 -2.76 10.10
N THR A 106 -7.91 -3.95 10.66
CA THR A 106 -8.75 -4.50 11.74
C THR A 106 -8.50 -3.78 13.07
N ALA A 107 -9.29 -4.12 14.09
CA ALA A 107 -9.18 -3.54 15.43
C ALA A 107 -7.85 -3.87 16.15
N ASP A 108 -7.12 -4.88 15.69
CA ASP A 108 -5.79 -5.24 16.19
C ASP A 108 -4.64 -4.71 15.28
N GLY A 109 -4.96 -3.88 14.29
CA GLY A 109 -3.94 -3.30 13.41
C GLY A 109 -3.39 -4.26 12.35
N SER A 110 -4.09 -5.36 12.09
CA SER A 110 -3.76 -6.32 11.03
C SER A 110 -4.67 -6.16 9.82
N GLY A 111 -4.46 -6.98 8.79
CA GLY A 111 -5.37 -7.08 7.67
C GLY A 111 -4.79 -7.82 6.48
N THR A 112 -5.61 -7.93 5.45
CA THR A 112 -5.21 -8.52 4.17
C THR A 112 -5.85 -7.79 3.00
N ALA A 113 -5.16 -7.78 1.86
CA ALA A 113 -5.62 -7.20 0.61
C ALA A 113 -5.07 -8.01 -0.57
N LEU A 114 -5.81 -8.03 -1.66
CA LEU A 114 -5.29 -8.45 -2.97
C LEU A 114 -4.72 -7.22 -3.65
N VAL A 115 -3.43 -7.22 -3.98
CA VAL A 115 -2.75 -6.09 -4.60
C VAL A 115 -2.23 -6.52 -5.97
N PRO A 116 -2.50 -5.78 -7.05
CA PRO A 116 -1.96 -6.12 -8.36
C PRO A 116 -0.46 -5.84 -8.41
N VAL A 117 0.31 -6.84 -8.83
CA VAL A 117 1.74 -6.71 -9.15
C VAL A 117 1.91 -6.90 -10.65
N PHE A 118 2.60 -5.98 -11.31
CA PHE A 118 2.79 -5.97 -12.76
C PHE A 118 4.22 -6.34 -13.16
N ARG A 119 4.39 -6.80 -14.40
CA ARG A 119 5.67 -7.08 -15.03
C ARG A 119 5.80 -6.33 -16.36
N SER A 120 6.17 -5.06 -16.26
CA SER A 120 6.40 -4.15 -17.39
C SER A 120 6.83 -2.79 -16.84
N THR A 121 6.89 -1.80 -17.73
CA THR A 121 6.74 -0.39 -17.35
C THR A 121 5.55 -0.20 -16.42
N GLU A 122 5.67 0.80 -15.55
CA GLU A 122 4.62 1.26 -14.66
C GLU A 122 3.32 1.50 -15.47
N PRO A 123 2.15 1.03 -14.98
CA PRO A 123 0.92 1.00 -15.76
C PRO A 123 0.37 2.34 -16.23
N THR A 124 0.63 3.45 -15.53
CA THR A 124 0.20 4.79 -15.98
C THR A 124 0.99 5.26 -17.18
N THR A 125 2.20 4.74 -17.37
CA THR A 125 3.19 5.18 -18.37
C THR A 125 3.74 6.59 -18.15
N ASP A 126 3.27 7.31 -17.13
CA ASP A 126 3.76 8.64 -16.77
C ASP A 126 5.08 8.57 -15.97
N LEU A 127 5.37 7.42 -15.36
CA LEU A 127 6.56 7.19 -14.56
C LEU A 127 7.56 6.32 -15.32
N PRO A 128 8.83 6.75 -15.50
CA PRO A 128 9.81 6.05 -16.32
C PRO A 128 10.49 4.91 -15.55
N TRP A 129 9.70 3.99 -14.97
CA TRP A 129 10.22 2.80 -14.28
C TRP A 129 9.32 1.58 -14.49
N GLY A 130 9.77 0.40 -14.05
CA GLY A 130 8.95 -0.80 -14.05
C GLY A 130 9.53 -1.94 -13.21
N CYS A 131 8.69 -2.93 -12.90
CA CYS A 131 9.11 -4.20 -12.31
C CYS A 131 9.32 -5.22 -13.42
N PHE A 132 10.47 -5.88 -13.42
CA PHE A 132 10.88 -6.81 -14.47
C PHE A 132 11.39 -8.12 -13.86
N ALA A 133 11.22 -9.22 -14.57
CA ALA A 133 11.88 -10.47 -14.20
C ALA A 133 13.37 -10.42 -14.62
N ALA A 134 14.18 -11.28 -14.01
CA ALA A 134 15.56 -11.45 -14.44
C ALA A 134 15.63 -11.86 -15.92
N GLY A 135 16.44 -11.16 -16.71
CA GLY A 135 16.62 -11.40 -18.14
C GLY A 135 15.66 -10.67 -19.07
N ASP A 136 14.71 -9.90 -18.53
CA ASP A 136 13.82 -9.07 -19.34
C ASP A 136 14.57 -7.92 -20.03
N ALA A 137 14.16 -7.62 -21.26
CA ALA A 137 14.57 -6.40 -21.94
C ALA A 137 13.83 -5.21 -21.33
N VAL A 138 14.59 -4.22 -20.83
CA VAL A 138 14.06 -2.98 -20.30
C VAL A 138 14.02 -1.94 -21.44
N PRO A 139 12.89 -1.27 -21.70
CA PRO A 139 12.82 -0.22 -22.71
C PRO A 139 13.81 0.93 -22.44
N ALA A 140 14.30 1.57 -23.50
CA ALA A 140 15.20 2.71 -23.36
C ALA A 140 14.52 3.85 -22.57
N GLY A 141 15.24 4.44 -21.61
CA GLY A 141 14.73 5.51 -20.76
C GLY A 141 13.86 5.06 -19.58
N VAL A 142 13.63 3.76 -19.41
CA VAL A 142 12.90 3.19 -18.25
C VAL A 142 13.89 2.62 -17.24
N LEU A 143 13.72 2.97 -15.97
CA LEU A 143 14.38 2.30 -14.85
C LEU A 143 13.73 0.94 -14.59
N GLY A 144 14.36 -0.12 -15.06
CA GLY A 144 13.92 -1.48 -14.77
C GLY A 144 14.49 -2.01 -13.47
N ALA A 145 13.63 -2.46 -12.56
CA ALA A 145 14.04 -3.13 -11.32
C ALA A 145 13.65 -4.61 -11.35
N THR A 146 14.60 -5.48 -10.99
CA THR A 146 14.34 -6.91 -10.76
C THR A 146 13.80 -7.21 -9.37
N THR A 147 13.97 -6.26 -8.46
CA THR A 147 13.41 -6.26 -7.10
C THR A 147 12.55 -5.01 -6.95
N CYS A 148 11.28 -5.20 -6.66
CA CYS A 148 10.35 -4.14 -6.29
C CYS A 148 9.98 -4.30 -4.81
N TYR A 149 9.21 -3.37 -4.27
CA TYR A 149 8.83 -3.34 -2.87
C TYR A 149 7.32 -3.25 -2.76
N MET A 150 6.74 -4.11 -1.94
CA MET A 150 5.36 -3.95 -1.49
C MET A 150 5.39 -3.09 -0.24
N ARG A 151 4.78 -1.90 -0.30
CA ARG A 151 4.74 -0.94 0.79
C ARG A 151 3.34 -0.88 1.39
N ILE A 152 3.26 -0.87 2.71
CA ILE A 152 2.05 -0.65 3.50
C ILE A 152 2.25 0.61 4.33
N THR A 153 1.32 1.55 4.24
CA THR A 153 1.26 2.72 5.11
C THR A 153 -0.16 2.98 5.57
N ASN A 154 -0.34 3.88 6.54
CA ASN A 154 -1.62 4.20 7.16
C ASN A 154 -1.95 5.69 7.10
N ASN A 155 -3.25 6.02 7.13
CA ASN A 155 -3.88 7.35 7.16
C ASN A 155 -3.59 8.29 5.97
N LEU A 156 -2.36 8.33 5.48
CA LEU A 156 -1.91 9.17 4.37
C LEU A 156 -1.01 8.34 3.45
N VAL A 157 -1.27 8.35 2.15
CA VAL A 157 -0.45 7.62 1.17
C VAL A 157 1.03 8.01 1.22
N LEU A 158 1.31 9.28 1.54
CA LEU A 158 2.65 9.86 1.63
C LEU A 158 3.35 9.61 2.99
N ASN A 159 2.72 8.92 3.94
CA ASN A 159 3.31 8.66 5.25
C ASN A 159 4.45 7.65 5.16
N ASN A 160 5.69 8.10 5.24
CA ASN A 160 6.88 7.24 5.23
C ASN A 160 7.35 6.84 6.63
N ASP A 161 6.95 7.55 7.67
CA ASP A 161 7.42 7.33 9.04
C ASP A 161 6.90 5.99 9.59
N ASP A 162 5.66 5.64 9.26
CA ASP A 162 5.02 4.39 9.67
C ASP A 162 4.97 3.33 8.55
N ALA A 163 5.65 3.59 7.43
CA ALA A 163 5.64 2.67 6.31
C ALA A 163 6.42 1.40 6.65
N VAL A 164 5.81 0.25 6.38
CA VAL A 164 6.50 -1.05 6.38
C VAL A 164 6.52 -1.58 4.97
N GLU A 165 7.60 -2.27 4.59
CA GLU A 165 7.73 -2.81 3.26
C GLU A 165 8.45 -4.15 3.23
N VAL A 166 8.24 -4.90 2.14
CA VAL A 166 8.98 -6.12 1.85
C VAL A 166 9.38 -6.15 0.39
N ALA A 167 10.60 -6.61 0.13
CA ALA A 167 11.08 -6.85 -1.21
C ALA A 167 10.30 -7.99 -1.88
N ILE A 168 9.88 -7.77 -3.11
CA ILE A 168 9.25 -8.74 -3.98
C ILE A 168 10.07 -8.91 -5.26
N THR A 169 10.10 -10.12 -5.78
CA THR A 169 10.69 -10.42 -7.08
C THR A 169 9.62 -10.92 -8.03
N VAL A 170 9.75 -10.61 -9.32
CA VAL A 170 8.82 -11.05 -10.35
C VAL A 170 9.45 -12.16 -11.16
N THR A 171 8.66 -13.19 -11.46
CA THR A 171 9.07 -14.34 -12.29
C THR A 171 8.15 -14.47 -13.48
N GLY A 172 8.67 -15.01 -14.59
CA GLY A 172 7.89 -15.16 -15.81
C GLY A 172 6.92 -16.34 -15.90
N ALA A 173 6.58 -16.93 -14.76
CA ALA A 173 5.75 -18.14 -14.69
C ALA A 173 4.24 -17.87 -14.55
N GLY A 174 3.79 -16.61 -14.65
CA GLY A 174 2.38 -16.26 -14.52
C GLY A 174 1.55 -16.59 -15.76
N ASN A 175 0.25 -16.77 -15.58
CA ASN A 175 -0.69 -16.79 -16.71
C ASN A 175 -0.90 -15.35 -17.19
N PRO A 176 -0.85 -15.07 -18.51
CA PRO A 176 -1.15 -13.75 -19.01
C PRO A 176 -2.61 -13.41 -18.73
N VAL A 177 -2.83 -12.44 -17.86
CA VAL A 177 -4.10 -11.72 -17.76
C VAL A 177 -4.04 -10.61 -18.78
N ASP A 178 -4.97 -10.63 -19.74
CA ASP A 178 -5.09 -9.55 -20.70
C ASP A 178 -5.37 -8.25 -19.95
N ARG A 179 -4.65 -7.18 -20.31
CA ARG A 179 -4.73 -5.87 -19.65
C ARG A 179 -6.01 -5.13 -20.07
N GLY A 180 -7.03 -5.89 -20.52
CA GLY A 180 -8.29 -5.44 -21.09
C GLY A 180 -8.70 -4.16 -20.40
N VAL A 181 -8.73 -3.08 -21.20
CA VAL A 181 -9.04 -1.70 -20.84
C VAL A 181 -9.45 -1.58 -19.38
N LEU A 182 -8.60 -0.99 -18.52
CA LEU A 182 -8.82 -0.73 -17.09
C LEU A 182 -10.09 0.10 -16.76
N GLY A 183 -11.10 0.14 -17.65
CA GLY A 183 -12.42 0.72 -17.49
C GLY A 183 -13.59 -0.27 -17.68
N ALA A 184 -13.37 -1.59 -17.83
CA ALA A 184 -14.47 -2.53 -17.62
C ALA A 184 -14.66 -2.71 -16.10
N PRO A 185 -15.80 -2.30 -15.51
CA PRO A 185 -16.06 -2.57 -14.11
C PRO A 185 -15.96 -4.08 -13.90
N VAL A 186 -15.03 -4.53 -13.06
CA VAL A 186 -15.10 -5.86 -12.48
C VAL A 186 -16.48 -5.92 -11.86
N ALA A 187 -17.35 -6.81 -12.36
CA ALA A 187 -18.69 -6.98 -11.83
C ALA A 187 -18.54 -7.02 -10.30
N ALA A 188 -19.21 -6.07 -9.62
CA ALA A 188 -19.11 -5.94 -8.18
C ALA A 188 -19.18 -7.33 -7.57
N ALA A 189 -18.21 -7.66 -6.69
CA ALA A 189 -18.26 -8.90 -5.94
C ALA A 189 -19.71 -9.06 -5.46
N PRO A 190 -20.35 -10.24 -5.69
CA PRO A 190 -21.74 -10.41 -5.30
C PRO A 190 -21.88 -9.94 -3.86
N ALA A 191 -22.83 -9.05 -3.62
CA ALA A 191 -23.07 -8.52 -2.28
C ALA A 191 -23.04 -9.70 -1.30
N PRO A 192 -22.39 -9.56 -0.13
CA PRO A 192 -22.33 -10.64 0.85
C PRO A 192 -23.75 -11.17 1.02
N VAL A 193 -23.96 -12.44 0.66
CA VAL A 193 -25.27 -13.07 0.77
C VAL A 193 -25.67 -12.89 2.23
N ALA A 194 -26.67 -12.05 2.46
CA ALA A 194 -27.17 -11.82 3.80
C ALA A 194 -27.46 -13.20 4.41
N PRO A 195 -27.03 -13.46 5.66
CA PRO A 195 -27.32 -14.72 6.30
C PRO A 195 -28.82 -14.97 6.19
N VAL A 196 -29.20 -16.07 5.56
CA VAL A 196 -30.60 -16.48 5.42
C VAL A 196 -31.16 -16.56 6.84
N ALA A 197 -32.01 -15.60 7.19
CA ALA A 197 -32.69 -15.62 8.47
C ALA A 197 -33.49 -16.94 8.54
N PRO A 198 -33.38 -17.73 9.63
CA PRO A 198 -34.19 -18.92 9.79
C PRO A 198 -35.66 -18.54 9.66
N ALA A 199 -36.38 -19.27 8.81
CA ALA A 199 -37.79 -19.03 8.54
C ALA A 199 -38.58 -18.97 9.86
N ALA A 200 -39.33 -17.88 10.06
CA ALA A 200 -40.23 -17.77 11.19
C ALA A 200 -41.26 -18.92 11.15
N PRO A 201 -41.56 -19.59 12.26
CA PRO A 201 -42.58 -20.62 12.31
C PRO A 201 -43.93 -20.01 11.95
N THR A 202 -44.60 -20.61 10.96
CA THR A 202 -45.92 -20.19 10.51
C THR A 202 -46.95 -20.49 11.61
N PRO A 203 -47.78 -19.54 12.06
CA PRO A 203 -48.83 -19.82 13.03
C PRO A 203 -49.88 -20.73 12.39
N SER A 204 -50.05 -21.93 12.96
CA SER A 204 -51.13 -22.85 12.59
C SER A 204 -52.48 -22.16 12.85
N GLY A 205 -53.27 -22.04 11.80
CA GLY A 205 -54.59 -21.42 11.84
C GLY A 205 -55.54 -22.14 12.80
N ILE A 206 -56.26 -21.34 13.59
CA ILE A 206 -57.41 -21.76 14.38
C ILE A 206 -58.58 -21.89 13.40
N THR A 207 -59.03 -23.11 13.12
CA THR A 207 -60.28 -23.36 12.42
C THR A 207 -61.43 -23.23 13.42
N THR A 208 -62.12 -22.09 13.42
CA THR A 208 -63.43 -21.95 14.08
C THR A 208 -64.48 -22.66 13.23
N LEU A 209 -64.85 -23.88 13.63
CA LEU A 209 -66.01 -24.57 13.09
C LEU A 209 -67.27 -23.97 13.74
N ALA A 210 -68.16 -23.43 12.91
CA ALA A 210 -69.47 -23.00 13.34
C ALA A 210 -70.31 -24.19 13.83
N GLY A 211 -70.72 -24.12 15.11
CA GLY A 211 -72.05 -24.55 15.54
C GLY A 211 -72.31 -26.03 15.73
N VAL A 212 -71.76 -26.65 16.79
CA VAL A 212 -72.48 -27.62 17.64
C VAL A 212 -71.88 -27.56 19.06
N PRO A 213 -72.66 -27.27 20.13
CA PRO A 213 -72.17 -27.46 21.49
C PRO A 213 -72.20 -28.95 21.86
N ILE A 214 -71.03 -29.54 22.11
CA ILE A 214 -70.93 -30.83 22.80
C ILE A 214 -70.56 -30.52 24.26
N ALA A 215 -71.52 -30.73 25.16
CA ALA A 215 -71.27 -30.73 26.60
C ALA A 215 -70.61 -32.06 26.97
N PHE A 216 -69.47 -32.02 27.68
CA PHE A 216 -68.99 -33.16 28.45
C PHE A 216 -68.79 -32.76 29.90
N THR A 217 -69.70 -33.28 30.72
CA THR A 217 -69.57 -33.50 32.15
C THR A 217 -68.64 -34.70 32.38
N GLY A 218 -67.65 -34.54 33.26
CA GLY A 218 -66.77 -35.60 33.74
C GLY A 218 -65.58 -35.03 34.49
#